data_AF-A0A5K1B0L6-F1
#
_entry.id   AF-A0A5K1B0L6-F1
#
_cell.length_a   1.000
_cell.length_b   1.000
_cell.length_c   1.000
_cell.angle_alpha   90.00
_cell.angle_beta   90.00
_cell.angle_gamma   90.00
#
_symmetry.space_group_name_H-M   'P 1'
#
loop_
_entity.id
_entity.type
_entity.pdbx_description
1 polymer ?
#
loop_
_entity_poly.entity_id
_entity_poly.type
_entity_poly.pdbx_seq_one_letter_code
_entity_poly.pdbx_strand_id
1 'polypeptide(L)' 'PSENNTYADVEAAYKCLLEEYGTKEENIVLYGQSVGSGPTLDLATRLSHLRGIVLHSPILSGLRVMYPVKRTYWFDIYK' A
#
# COMPACT_ATOMS: atom_id res chain seq x y z
N PRO A 1 6.98 15.72 -1.47
CA PRO A 1 6.35 14.43 -1.88
C PRO A 1 4.84 14.58 -2.06
N SER A 2 4.31 14.24 -3.23
CA SER A 2 2.86 14.13 -3.45
C SER A 2 2.44 12.66 -3.34
N GLU A 3 1.17 12.43 -3.01
CA GLU A 3 0.56 11.10 -3.00
C GLU A 3 0.75 10.38 -4.35
N ASN A 4 0.48 11.10 -5.46
CA ASN A 4 0.67 10.58 -6.82
C ASN A 4 2.11 10.15 -7.11
N ASN A 5 3.10 10.89 -6.60
CA ASN A 5 4.50 10.50 -6.79
C ASN A 5 4.79 9.18 -6.04
N THR A 6 4.25 9.00 -4.84
CA THR A 6 4.45 7.75 -4.09
C THR A 6 3.82 6.54 -4.78
N TYR A 7 2.65 6.71 -5.41
CA TYR A 7 2.05 5.66 -6.25
C TYR A 7 2.90 5.35 -7.48
N ALA A 8 3.41 6.39 -8.16
CA ALA A 8 4.28 6.21 -9.31
C ALA A 8 5.60 5.50 -8.93
N ASP A 9 6.18 5.86 -7.79
CA ASP A 9 7.44 5.29 -7.31
C ASP A 9 7.29 3.79 -6.99
N VAL A 10 6.22 3.39 -6.29
CA VAL A 10 5.99 1.97 -5.96
C VAL A 10 5.67 1.13 -7.21
N GLU A 11 4.96 1.71 -8.17
CA GLU A 11 4.66 1.05 -9.44
C GLU A 11 5.92 0.89 -10.31
N ALA A 12 6.79 1.90 -10.34
CA ALA A 12 8.08 1.83 -11.03
C ALA A 12 8.98 0.74 -10.42
N ALA A 13 9.03 0.65 -9.08
CA ALA A 13 9.77 -0.41 -8.39
C ALA A 13 9.22 -1.80 -8.73
N TYR A 14 7.89 -1.95 -8.77
CA TYR A 14 7.25 -3.21 -9.18
C TYR A 14 7.59 -3.60 -10.62
N LYS A 15 7.48 -2.67 -11.58
CA LYS A 15 7.84 -2.92 -12.99
C LYS A 15 9.31 -3.28 -13.13
N CYS A 16 10.20 -2.61 -12.40
CA CYS A 16 11.61 -2.95 -12.38
C CYS A 16 11.85 -4.42 -11.97
N LEU A 17 11.15 -4.91 -10.93
CA LEU A 17 11.24 -6.31 -10.50
C LEU A 17 10.80 -7.30 -11.59
N LEU A 18 9.78 -6.97 -12.36
CA LEU A 18 9.29 -7.81 -13.45
C LEU A 18 10.20 -7.76 -14.68
N GLU A 19 10.52 -6.56 -15.15
CA GLU A 19 11.13 -6.30 -16.46
C GLU A 19 12.66 -6.47 -16.40
N GLU A 20 13.31 -5.90 -15.39
CA GLU A 20 14.78 -5.90 -15.28
C GLU A 20 15.30 -7.14 -14.56
N TYR A 21 14.59 -7.56 -13.50
CA TYR A 21 14.99 -8.70 -12.68
C TYR A 21 14.32 -10.01 -13.07
N GLY A 22 13.34 -10.00 -13.97
CA GLY A 22 12.61 -11.21 -14.41
C GLY A 22 11.87 -11.92 -13.27
N THR A 23 11.56 -11.21 -12.18
CA THR A 23 10.88 -11.78 -11.02
C THR A 23 9.43 -12.04 -11.41
N LYS A 24 8.94 -13.26 -11.16
CA LYS A 24 7.53 -13.54 -11.37
C LYS A 24 6.68 -12.91 -10.27
N GLU A 25 5.51 -12.41 -10.63
CA GLU A 25 4.55 -11.79 -9.70
C GLU A 25 4.24 -12.70 -8.50
N GLU A 26 4.12 -14.02 -8.73
CA GLU A 26 3.86 -15.01 -7.66
C GLU A 26 5.00 -15.21 -6.66
N ASN A 27 6.14 -14.54 -6.86
CA ASN A 27 7.29 -14.55 -5.96
C ASN A 27 7.50 -13.19 -5.26
N ILE A 28 6.65 -12.19 -5.54
CA ILE A 28 6.78 -10.85 -4.97
C ILE A 28 5.88 -10.74 -3.73
N VAL A 29 6.45 -10.21 -2.65
CA VAL A 29 5.71 -9.83 -1.43
C VAL A 29 5.80 -8.32 -1.27
N LEU A 30 4.64 -7.66 -1.20
CA LEU A 30 4.58 -6.23 -0.94
C LEU A 30 4.61 -5.97 0.57
N TYR A 31 5.44 -5.02 1.01
CA TYR A 31 5.53 -4.61 2.40
C TYR A 31 5.28 -3.11 2.54
N GLY A 32 4.30 -2.74 3.37
CA GLY A 32 3.93 -1.37 3.64
C GLY A 32 3.96 -1.08 5.14
N GLN A 33 4.71 -0.06 5.55
CA GLN A 33 4.82 0.34 6.96
C GLN A 33 4.23 1.72 7.18
N SER A 34 3.40 1.89 8.22
CA SER A 34 2.84 3.19 8.60
C SER A 34 2.18 3.88 7.41
N VAL A 35 2.59 5.09 7.03
CA VAL A 35 2.10 5.81 5.84
C VAL A 35 2.27 5.02 4.54
N GLY A 36 3.30 4.17 4.46
CA GLY A 36 3.56 3.32 3.30
C GLY A 36 2.50 2.24 3.09
N SER A 37 1.63 1.94 4.06
CA SER A 37 0.57 0.96 3.87
C SER A 37 -0.44 1.37 2.81
N GLY A 38 -0.68 2.68 2.62
CA GLY A 38 -1.57 3.21 1.57
C GLY A 38 -1.14 2.82 0.16
N PRO A 39 0.03 3.28 -0.33
CA PRO A 39 0.52 2.94 -1.67
C PRO A 39 0.78 1.44 -1.87
N THR A 40 1.23 0.72 -0.83
CA THR A 40 1.38 -0.74 -0.90
C THR A 40 0.03 -1.43 -1.14
N LEU A 41 -1.01 -1.02 -0.43
CA LEU A 41 -2.34 -1.59 -0.57
C LEU A 41 -2.97 -1.20 -1.91
N ASP A 42 -2.85 0.06 -2.35
CA ASP A 42 -3.32 0.51 -3.66
C ASP A 42 -2.73 -0.35 -4.78
N LEU A 43 -1.39 -0.52 -4.82
CA LEU A 43 -0.74 -1.37 -5.80
C LEU A 43 -1.27 -2.80 -5.71
N ALA A 44 -1.38 -3.36 -4.52
CA ALA A 44 -1.83 -4.73 -4.32
C ALA A 44 -3.26 -5.00 -4.84
N THR A 45 -4.16 -4.01 -4.78
CA THR A 45 -5.53 -4.18 -5.31
C THR A 45 -5.58 -4.32 -6.83
N ARG A 46 -4.51 -3.93 -7.53
CA ARG A 46 -4.37 -3.99 -8.99
C ARG A 46 -3.63 -5.25 -9.48
N LEU A 47 -3.05 -6.04 -8.57
CA LEU A 47 -2.25 -7.23 -8.88
C LEU A 47 -3.06 -8.52 -8.62
N SER A 48 -3.04 -9.46 -9.57
CA SER A 48 -3.87 -10.68 -9.51
C SER A 48 -3.12 -11.93 -9.06
N HIS A 49 -1.80 -11.94 -9.13
CA HIS A 49 -0.95 -13.11 -8.85
C HIS A 49 0.07 -12.88 -7.74
N LEU A 50 -0.02 -11.77 -7.02
CA LEU A 50 0.88 -11.43 -5.94
C LEU A 50 0.92 -12.53 -4.85
N ARG A 51 2.12 -12.86 -4.36
CA ARG A 51 2.29 -13.88 -3.30
C ARG A 51 1.62 -13.50 -1.99
N GLY A 52 1.67 -12.22 -1.65
CA GLY A 52 1.11 -11.72 -0.41
C GLY A 52 1.52 -10.29 -0.10
N ILE A 53 0.91 -9.74 0.94
CA ILE A 53 1.11 -8.37 1.38
C ILE A 53 1.30 -8.39 2.90
N VAL A 54 2.26 -7.61 3.38
CA VAL A 54 2.49 -7.38 4.81
C VAL A 54 2.28 -5.91 5.09
N LEU A 55 1.25 -5.61 5.88
CA LEU A 55 0.97 -4.26 6.36
C LEU A 55 1.41 -4.14 7.81
N HIS A 56 2.48 -3.39 8.06
CA HIS A 56 3.03 -3.20 9.39
C HIS A 56 2.58 -1.87 9.96
N SER A 57 1.83 -1.93 11.06
CA SER A 57 1.25 -0.76 11.73
C SER A 57 0.50 0.15 10.75
N PRO A 58 -0.42 -0.41 9.93
CA PRO A 58 -1.11 0.38 8.92
C PRO A 58 -1.97 1.45 9.58
N ILE A 59 -2.08 2.59 8.90
CA ILE A 59 -3.01 3.62 9.29
C ILE A 59 -4.43 3.09 9.06
N LEU A 60 -5.14 2.81 10.16
CA LEU A 60 -6.55 2.41 10.10
C LEU A 60 -7.41 3.53 9.49
N SER A 61 -7.10 4.79 9.81
CA SER A 61 -7.61 5.99 9.13
C SER A 61 -6.83 7.23 9.58
N GLY A 62 -6.83 8.29 8.76
CA GLY A 62 -6.20 9.57 9.12
C GLY A 62 -6.80 10.20 10.39
N LEU A 63 -8.10 9.99 10.63
CA LEU A 63 -8.78 10.50 11.83
C LEU A 63 -8.34 9.75 13.09
N ARG A 64 -8.14 8.42 13.01
CA ARG A 64 -7.71 7.56 14.11
C ARG A 64 -6.24 7.70 14.47
N VAL A 65 -5.42 8.21 13.54
CA VAL A 65 -4.03 8.59 13.82
C VAL A 65 -3.97 9.86 14.67
N MET A 66 -4.82 10.84 14.37
CA MET A 66 -4.81 12.13 15.06
C MET A 66 -5.58 12.12 16.38
N TYR A 67 -6.64 11.31 16.49
CA TYR A 67 -7.53 11.32 17.65
C TYR A 67 -8.02 9.91 18.02
N PRO A 68 -8.26 9.61 19.31
CA PRO A 68 -8.87 8.36 19.75
C PRO A 68 -10.38 8.36 19.44
N VAL A 69 -10.74 7.97 18.21
CA VAL A 69 -12.14 7.95 17.75
C VAL A 69 -12.78 6.61 18.11
N LYS A 70 -13.85 6.62 18.93
CA LYS A 70 -14.59 5.41 19.34
C LYS A 70 -15.61 4.92 18.30
N ARG A 71 -15.90 5.71 17.27
CA ARG A 71 -16.90 5.41 16.22
C ARG A 71 -16.32 5.73 14.84
N THR A 72 -16.53 4.84 13.86
CA THR A 72 -16.22 5.09 12.45
C THR A 72 -17.24 6.10 11.89
N TYR A 73 -16.78 7.28 11.50
CA TYR A 73 -17.64 8.26 10.83
C TYR A 73 -17.58 8.07 9.31
N TRP A 74 -18.58 8.57 8.58
CA TRP A 74 -18.66 8.44 7.11
C TRP A 74 -17.54 9.20 6.36
N PHE A 75 -16.86 10.12 7.05
CA PHE A 75 -15.68 10.84 6.58
C PHE A 75 -14.37 10.26 7.16
N ASP A 76 -14.44 9.14 7.90
CA ASP A 76 -13.28 8.40 8.38
C ASP A 76 -12.77 7.54 7.22
N ILE A 77 -11.93 8.14 6.38
CA ILE A 77 -11.45 7.55 5.12
C ILE A 77 -10.44 6.45 5.44
N TYR A 78 -10.42 5.40 4.60
CA TYR A 78 -9.91 4.04 4.82
C TYR A 78 -10.95 3.13 5.49
N LYS A 79 -11.74 2.48 4.63
CA LYS A 79 -12.52 1.30 4.98
C LYS A 79 -11.64 0.07 4.84
#